data_AF-A0AA36DQE8-F1
#
_entry.id   AF-A0AA36DQE8-F1
#
_cell.length_a   1.000
_cell.length_b   1.000
_cell.length_c   1.000
_cell.angle_alpha   90.00
_cell.angle_beta   90.00
_cell.angle_gamma   90.00
#
_symmetry.space_group_name_H-M   'P 1'
#
loop_
_entity.id
_entity.type
_entity.pdbx_description
1 polymer ?
#
loop_
_entity_poly.entity_id
_entity_poly.type
_entity_poly.pdbx_seq_one_letter_code
_entity_poly.pdbx_strand_id
1 'polypeptide(L)'
;MLRINFRNESLKRQSLFSSSTIAGKLIGGFMVAIWDVSVYSHLISSINRLIVLCFPIASRNLLSQRNTIIMIAIVWFLGFLHFIPYFKVHDCYIVFSSYNYLWSFAPTTCGFLLGKVLDFGTGVTVFGLILLFDIFTIYRIRKLLKVAKRKIHPSEVKFFLQSCLQFGVFVVKLTCFYFISGFFTDIRADHWEIFFTTSFVWEFTHCIDGLILIPFHYKDYLNARRGNYMGKSIASSMAQRSRMELSKATISHSPIG
;
A
#
# COMPACT_ATOMS: atom_id res chain seq x y z
N MET A 1 26.69 31.59 -15.07
CA MET A 1 27.69 30.50 -15.18
C MET A 1 28.16 30.00 -13.81
N LEU A 2 28.70 30.85 -12.92
CA LEU A 2 29.15 30.48 -11.57
C LEU A 2 28.08 29.77 -10.71
N ARG A 3 26.83 30.25 -10.72
CA ARG A 3 25.70 29.65 -9.96
C ARG A 3 25.36 28.22 -10.41
N ILE A 4 25.59 27.90 -11.68
CA ILE A 4 25.35 26.57 -12.27
C ILE A 4 26.50 25.62 -11.87
N ASN A 5 27.75 26.09 -11.89
CA ASN A 5 28.89 25.30 -11.41
C ASN A 5 28.80 24.99 -9.91
N PHE A 6 28.42 25.98 -9.07
CA PHE A 6 28.20 25.74 -7.64
C PHE A 6 27.06 24.73 -7.39
N ARG A 7 25.98 24.81 -8.18
CA ARG A 7 24.88 23.82 -8.10
C ARG A 7 25.37 22.42 -8.48
N ASN A 8 26.11 22.28 -9.58
CA ASN A 8 26.62 20.97 -10.03
C ASN A 8 27.61 20.36 -9.02
N GLU A 9 28.51 21.17 -8.45
CA GLU A 9 29.40 20.77 -7.36
C GLU A 9 28.62 20.27 -6.13
N SER A 10 27.56 20.97 -5.75
CA SER A 10 26.71 20.58 -4.62
C SER A 10 25.96 19.26 -4.87
N LEU A 11 25.42 19.06 -6.08
CA LEU A 11 24.73 17.83 -6.47
C LEU A 11 25.70 16.65 -6.51
N LYS A 12 26.92 16.87 -7.01
CA LYS A 12 27.98 15.84 -7.03
C LYS A 12 28.39 15.45 -5.61
N ARG A 13 28.49 16.42 -4.70
CA ARG A 13 28.78 16.16 -3.27
C ARG A 13 27.66 15.36 -2.59
N GLN A 14 26.40 15.67 -2.88
CA GLN A 14 25.26 14.92 -2.36
C GLN A 14 25.23 13.47 -2.90
N SER A 15 25.47 13.27 -4.19
CA SER A 15 25.58 11.91 -4.75
C SER A 15 26.75 11.14 -4.15
N LEU A 16 27.87 11.82 -3.89
CA LEU A 16 29.04 11.21 -3.25
C LEU A 16 28.72 10.83 -1.80
N PHE A 17 28.00 11.69 -1.06
CA PHE A 17 27.54 11.37 0.28
C PHE A 17 26.62 10.15 0.30
N SER A 18 25.64 10.09 -0.62
CA SER A 18 24.72 8.94 -0.71
C SER A 18 25.45 7.64 -1.03
N SER A 19 26.48 7.67 -1.86
CA SER A 19 27.21 6.47 -2.31
C SER A 19 28.38 6.06 -1.40
N SER A 20 28.96 6.99 -0.65
CA SER A 20 30.10 6.72 0.24
C SER A 20 29.68 6.43 1.68
N THR A 21 28.54 6.95 2.13
CA THR A 21 28.12 6.77 3.52
C THR A 21 27.26 5.51 3.71
N ILE A 22 27.49 4.84 4.84
CA ILE A 22 26.67 3.72 5.30
C ILE A 22 25.20 4.16 5.43
N ALA A 23 24.98 5.36 5.97
CA ALA A 23 23.64 5.92 6.15
C ALA A 23 22.89 6.06 4.83
N GLY A 24 23.51 6.64 3.79
CA GLY A 24 22.87 6.79 2.47
C GLY A 24 22.44 5.46 1.85
N LYS A 25 23.30 4.43 1.97
CA LYS A 25 23.00 3.09 1.46
C LYS A 25 21.88 2.39 2.23
N LEU A 26 21.84 2.53 3.56
CA LEU A 26 20.78 1.96 4.39
C LEU A 26 19.43 2.65 4.17
N ILE A 27 19.42 3.97 3.94
CA ILE A 27 18.20 4.71 3.59
C ILE A 27 17.61 4.17 2.27
N GLY A 28 18.46 3.95 1.26
CA GLY A 28 18.02 3.34 0.01
C GLY A 28 17.43 1.94 0.23
N GLY A 29 18.10 1.08 1.01
CA GLY A 29 17.56 -0.24 1.33
C GLY A 29 16.22 -0.18 2.07
N PHE A 30 16.06 0.77 3.00
CA PHE A 30 14.84 0.93 3.78
C PHE A 30 13.67 1.40 2.91
N MET A 31 13.93 2.28 1.94
CA MET A 31 12.96 2.69 0.93
C MET A 31 12.44 1.46 0.15
N VAL A 32 13.34 0.57 -0.29
CA VAL A 32 12.94 -0.66 -0.99
C VAL A 32 12.13 -1.59 -0.07
N ALA A 33 12.49 -1.71 1.21
CA ALA A 33 11.72 -2.51 2.15
C ALA A 33 10.29 -1.99 2.34
N ILE A 34 10.08 -0.66 2.38
CA ILE A 34 8.73 -0.05 2.41
C ILE A 34 7.95 -0.40 1.14
N TRP A 35 8.62 -0.38 -0.01
CA TRP A 35 8.03 -0.80 -1.26
C TRP A 35 7.54 -2.27 -1.21
N ASP A 36 8.37 -3.19 -0.71
CA ASP A 36 7.98 -4.60 -0.55
C ASP A 36 6.77 -4.76 0.39
N VAL A 37 6.74 -4.03 1.51
CA VAL A 37 5.57 -3.98 2.41
C VAL A 37 4.32 -3.53 1.67
N SER A 38 4.42 -2.54 0.78
CA SER A 38 3.30 -2.08 -0.05
C SER A 38 2.80 -3.19 -0.99
N VAL A 39 3.72 -3.86 -1.69
CA VAL A 39 3.40 -4.96 -2.63
C VAL A 39 2.69 -6.11 -1.92
N TYR A 40 3.22 -6.56 -0.77
CA TYR A 40 2.59 -7.61 0.03
C TYR A 40 1.24 -7.17 0.64
N SER A 41 1.08 -5.88 0.96
CA SER A 41 -0.21 -5.35 1.41
C SER A 41 -1.30 -5.48 0.34
N HIS A 42 -0.96 -5.27 -0.94
CA HIS A 42 -1.90 -5.51 -2.04
C HIS A 42 -2.27 -7.00 -2.18
N LEU A 43 -1.32 -7.91 -1.99
CA LEU A 43 -1.58 -9.35 -2.00
C LEU A 43 -2.57 -9.75 -0.90
N ILE A 44 -2.32 -9.29 0.33
CA ILE A 44 -3.23 -9.52 1.44
C ILE A 44 -4.61 -8.92 1.18
N SER A 45 -4.69 -7.72 0.58
CA SER A 45 -5.98 -7.13 0.19
C SER A 45 -6.73 -8.01 -0.83
N SER A 46 -6.05 -8.61 -1.81
CA SER A 46 -6.66 -9.53 -2.78
C SER A 46 -7.16 -10.81 -2.11
N ILE A 47 -6.36 -11.41 -1.22
CA ILE A 47 -6.76 -12.58 -0.43
C ILE A 47 -7.97 -12.25 0.45
N ASN A 48 -7.98 -11.09 1.10
CA ASN A 48 -9.10 -10.63 1.92
C ASN A 48 -10.39 -10.55 1.09
N ARG A 49 -10.34 -9.93 -0.10
CA ARG A 49 -11.48 -9.89 -1.03
C ARG A 49 -11.95 -11.29 -1.43
N LEU A 50 -11.01 -12.17 -1.77
CA LEU A 50 -11.30 -13.55 -2.13
C LEU A 50 -12.07 -14.27 -1.01
N ILE A 51 -11.59 -14.18 0.24
CA ILE A 51 -12.22 -14.83 1.39
C ILE A 51 -13.63 -14.28 1.63
N VAL A 52 -13.80 -12.96 1.66
CA VAL A 52 -15.11 -12.32 1.89
C VAL A 52 -16.13 -12.73 0.82
N LEU A 53 -15.72 -12.73 -0.45
CA LEU A 53 -16.62 -12.89 -1.58
C LEU A 53 -16.93 -14.37 -1.88
N CYS A 54 -15.92 -15.23 -1.83
CA CYS A 54 -16.08 -16.66 -2.13
C CYS A 54 -16.49 -17.50 -0.92
N PHE A 55 -16.16 -17.08 0.30
CA PHE A 55 -16.36 -17.86 1.53
C PHE A 55 -16.94 -17.01 2.68
N PRO A 56 -18.18 -16.49 2.55
CA PRO A 56 -18.76 -15.53 3.49
C PRO A 56 -19.03 -16.09 4.90
N ILE A 57 -19.09 -17.41 5.06
CA ILE A 57 -19.25 -18.05 6.39
C ILE A 57 -17.88 -18.15 7.06
N ALA A 58 -16.86 -18.62 6.33
CA ALA A 58 -15.50 -18.72 6.85
C ALA A 58 -14.87 -17.35 7.11
N SER A 59 -15.26 -16.32 6.34
CA SER A 59 -14.75 -14.95 6.52
C SER A 59 -15.00 -14.39 7.92
N ARG A 60 -16.11 -14.77 8.59
CA ARG A 60 -16.40 -14.35 9.97
C ARG A 60 -15.37 -14.85 10.99
N ASN A 61 -14.80 -16.02 10.76
CA ASN A 61 -13.82 -16.62 11.65
C ASN A 61 -12.39 -16.27 11.24
N LEU A 62 -12.12 -16.27 9.93
CA LEU A 62 -10.79 -16.02 9.37
C LEU A 62 -10.37 -14.55 9.46
N LEU A 63 -11.30 -13.60 9.27
CA LEU A 63 -11.02 -12.16 9.25
C LEU A 63 -11.37 -11.50 10.58
N SER A 64 -11.11 -12.20 11.69
CA SER A 64 -11.18 -11.61 13.02
C SER A 64 -10.10 -10.53 13.19
N GLN A 65 -10.34 -9.56 14.07
CA GLN A 65 -9.39 -8.47 14.34
C GLN A 65 -7.98 -8.98 14.69
N ARG A 66 -7.90 -10.06 15.49
CA ARG A 66 -6.62 -10.69 15.85
C ARG A 66 -5.90 -11.24 14.61
N ASN A 67 -6.62 -11.93 13.73
CA ASN A 67 -6.03 -12.50 12.52
C ASN A 67 -5.58 -11.41 11.56
N THR A 68 -6.35 -10.34 11.40
CA THR A 68 -5.95 -9.19 10.55
C THR A 68 -4.67 -8.53 11.07
N ILE A 69 -4.51 -8.36 12.39
CA ILE A 69 -3.27 -7.84 12.99
C ILE A 69 -2.09 -8.78 12.70
N ILE A 70 -2.29 -10.11 12.83
CA ILE A 70 -1.26 -11.10 12.49
C ILE A 70 -0.89 -11.03 11.01
N MET A 71 -1.87 -10.91 10.10
CA MET A 71 -1.63 -10.77 8.66
C MET A 71 -0.81 -9.51 8.34
N ILE A 72 -1.12 -8.38 8.98
CA ILE A 72 -0.33 -7.14 8.85
C ILE A 72 1.09 -7.35 9.38
N ALA A 73 1.25 -7.98 10.54
CA ALA A 73 2.57 -8.27 11.10
C ALA A 73 3.42 -9.16 10.17
N ILE A 74 2.80 -10.16 9.52
CA ILE A 74 3.47 -11.02 8.53
C ILE A 74 3.94 -10.19 7.33
N VAL A 75 3.12 -9.28 6.81
CA VAL A 75 3.49 -8.40 5.69
C VAL A 75 4.72 -7.54 6.03
N TRP A 76 4.72 -6.92 7.20
CA TRP A 76 5.87 -6.14 7.67
C TRP A 76 7.10 -7.01 7.87
N PHE A 77 6.94 -8.19 8.46
CA PHE A 77 8.04 -9.14 8.65
C PHE A 77 8.67 -9.54 7.31
N LEU A 78 7.86 -9.87 6.30
CA LEU A 78 8.35 -10.22 4.96
C LEU A 78 9.05 -9.05 4.26
N GLY A 79 8.53 -7.82 4.39
CA GLY A 79 9.19 -6.63 3.86
C GLY A 79 10.53 -6.35 4.53
N PHE A 80 10.61 -6.46 5.86
CA PHE A 80 11.89 -6.31 6.57
C PHE A 80 12.86 -7.48 6.34
N LEU A 81 12.37 -8.67 5.98
CA LEU A 81 13.22 -9.77 5.56
C LEU A 81 14.02 -9.41 4.29
N HIS A 82 13.40 -8.66 3.36
CA HIS A 82 14.06 -8.13 2.17
C HIS A 82 15.07 -7.01 2.47
N PHE A 83 15.02 -6.43 3.67
CA PHE A 83 15.99 -5.43 4.11
C PHE A 83 17.35 -6.04 4.51
N ILE A 84 17.39 -7.33 4.90
CA ILE A 84 18.59 -7.99 5.43
C ILE A 84 19.82 -7.91 4.49
N PRO A 85 19.70 -8.13 3.16
CA PRO A 85 20.85 -8.05 2.26
C PRO A 85 21.54 -6.68 2.26
N TYR A 86 20.80 -5.59 2.54
CA TYR A 86 21.35 -4.23 2.54
C TYR A 86 22.31 -3.94 3.69
N PHE A 87 22.38 -4.79 4.73
CA PHE A 87 23.42 -4.69 5.76
C PHE A 87 24.82 -4.99 5.21
N LYS A 88 24.93 -5.71 4.07
CA LYS A 88 26.19 -5.87 3.33
C LYS A 88 26.48 -4.62 2.48
N VAL A 89 26.65 -3.49 3.15
CA VAL A 89 26.75 -2.14 2.55
C VAL A 89 27.86 -1.96 1.51
N HIS A 90 28.86 -2.84 1.45
CA HIS A 90 29.92 -2.79 0.45
C HIS A 90 29.49 -3.35 -0.91
N ASP A 91 28.67 -4.41 -0.91
CA ASP A 91 28.29 -5.13 -2.13
C ASP A 91 26.83 -4.95 -2.51
N CYS A 92 25.95 -4.78 -1.52
CA CYS A 92 24.50 -4.82 -1.64
C CYS A 92 23.93 -3.47 -1.21
N TYR A 93 23.79 -2.55 -2.16
CA TYR A 93 23.24 -1.23 -1.89
C TYR A 93 22.45 -0.67 -3.08
N ILE A 94 21.57 0.26 -2.76
CA ILE A 94 20.88 1.13 -3.71
C ILE A 94 21.10 2.57 -3.25
N VAL A 95 21.47 3.44 -4.18
CA VAL A 95 21.87 4.82 -3.87
C VAL A 95 21.20 5.79 -4.83
N PHE A 96 20.90 6.98 -4.34
CA PHE A 96 20.33 8.04 -5.14
C PHE A 96 21.43 8.94 -5.71
N SER A 97 21.49 9.05 -7.03
CA SER A 97 22.36 10.00 -7.69
C SER A 97 21.64 11.33 -7.88
N SER A 98 21.95 12.32 -7.04
CA SER A 98 21.39 13.69 -7.17
C SER A 98 21.83 14.39 -8.47
N TYR A 99 22.90 13.93 -9.11
CA TYR A 99 23.37 14.48 -10.38
C TYR A 99 22.45 14.10 -11.55
N ASN A 100 21.93 12.86 -11.57
CA ASN A 100 21.05 12.36 -12.63
C ASN A 100 19.61 12.10 -12.14
N TYR A 101 19.29 12.45 -10.89
CA TYR A 101 18.02 12.19 -10.20
C TYR A 101 17.52 10.73 -10.27
N LEU A 102 18.45 9.77 -10.29
CA LEU A 102 18.16 8.36 -10.50
C LEU A 102 18.59 7.52 -9.30
N TRP A 103 17.75 6.56 -8.94
CA TRP A 103 18.11 5.47 -8.03
C TRP A 103 18.83 4.36 -8.79
N SER A 104 19.99 3.94 -8.31
CA SER A 104 20.79 2.92 -8.97
C SER A 104 21.25 1.86 -7.97
N PHE A 105 21.05 0.59 -8.35
CA PHE A 105 21.58 -0.55 -7.63
C PHE A 105 23.09 -0.67 -7.84
N ALA A 106 23.78 -1.27 -6.87
CA ALA A 106 25.22 -1.51 -6.95
C ALA A 106 25.58 -2.32 -8.23
N PRO A 107 26.66 -1.97 -8.94
CA PRO A 107 27.13 -2.70 -10.12
C PRO A 107 27.88 -3.98 -9.73
N THR A 108 27.27 -4.79 -8.87
CA THR A 108 27.81 -6.05 -8.35
C THR A 108 26.79 -7.16 -8.60
N THR A 109 27.21 -8.41 -8.47
CA THR A 109 26.27 -9.55 -8.53
C THR A 109 25.16 -9.43 -7.48
N CYS A 110 25.45 -8.88 -6.30
CA CYS A 110 24.42 -8.66 -5.29
C CYS A 110 23.43 -7.57 -5.69
N GLY A 111 23.90 -6.43 -6.22
CA GLY A 111 22.99 -5.37 -6.70
C GLY A 111 22.11 -5.82 -7.86
N PHE A 112 22.64 -6.68 -8.76
CA PHE A 112 21.82 -7.32 -9.80
C PHE A 112 20.74 -8.23 -9.19
N LEU A 113 21.10 -9.07 -8.23
CA LEU A 113 20.14 -9.95 -7.53
C LEU A 113 19.05 -9.13 -6.83
N LEU A 114 19.43 -8.04 -6.15
CA LEU A 114 18.49 -7.14 -5.49
C LEU A 114 17.51 -6.51 -6.49
N GLY A 115 18.01 -5.88 -7.55
CA GLY A 115 17.14 -5.16 -8.48
C GLY A 115 16.32 -6.06 -9.41
N LYS A 116 16.86 -7.19 -9.87
CA LYS A 116 16.20 -8.05 -10.87
C LYS A 116 15.41 -9.20 -10.27
N VAL A 117 15.91 -9.83 -9.21
CA VAL A 117 15.25 -10.99 -8.62
C VAL A 117 14.37 -10.56 -7.46
N LEU A 118 14.92 -9.83 -6.49
CA LEU A 118 14.20 -9.49 -5.27
C LEU A 118 13.20 -8.34 -5.46
N ASP A 119 13.52 -7.31 -6.23
CA ASP A 119 12.60 -6.20 -6.49
C ASP A 119 11.67 -6.52 -7.68
N PHE A 120 12.21 -6.61 -8.90
CA PHE A 120 11.39 -6.88 -10.10
C PHE A 120 10.68 -8.24 -10.05
N GLY A 121 11.43 -9.31 -9.77
CA GLY A 121 10.93 -10.69 -9.81
C GLY A 121 9.85 -10.96 -8.77
N THR A 122 10.08 -10.54 -7.53
CA THR A 122 9.07 -10.61 -6.45
C THR A 122 7.85 -9.76 -6.80
N GLY A 123 8.05 -8.53 -7.28
CA GLY A 123 6.96 -7.69 -7.76
C GLY A 123 6.09 -8.41 -8.78
N VAL A 124 6.65 -8.81 -9.92
CA VAL A 124 5.91 -9.50 -10.98
C VAL A 124 5.21 -10.77 -10.47
N THR A 125 5.87 -11.56 -9.61
CA THR A 125 5.32 -12.79 -9.05
C THR A 125 4.12 -12.51 -8.14
N VAL A 126 4.24 -11.58 -7.19
CA VAL A 126 3.16 -11.21 -6.28
C VAL A 126 1.98 -10.62 -7.05
N PHE A 127 2.23 -9.80 -8.06
CA PHE A 127 1.17 -9.28 -8.92
C PHE A 127 0.51 -10.36 -9.77
N GLY A 128 1.27 -11.34 -10.26
CA GLY A 128 0.71 -12.53 -10.90
C GLY A 128 -0.26 -13.26 -9.97
N LEU A 129 0.10 -13.44 -8.70
CA LEU A 129 -0.78 -14.05 -7.69
C LEU A 129 -2.03 -13.22 -7.42
N ILE A 130 -1.92 -11.90 -7.32
CA ILE A 130 -3.06 -10.98 -7.17
C ILE A 130 -4.03 -11.14 -8.34
N LEU A 131 -3.51 -11.15 -9.58
CA LEU A 131 -4.34 -11.31 -10.77
C LEU A 131 -5.08 -12.66 -10.77
N LEU A 132 -4.38 -13.74 -10.40
CA LEU A 132 -4.98 -15.07 -10.29
C LEU A 132 -6.10 -15.10 -9.25
N PHE A 133 -5.88 -14.52 -8.06
CA PHE A 133 -6.90 -14.45 -7.01
C PHE A 133 -8.08 -13.57 -7.39
N ASP A 134 -7.84 -12.43 -8.03
CA ASP A 134 -8.91 -11.53 -8.47
C ASP A 134 -9.73 -12.18 -9.61
N ILE A 135 -9.11 -12.84 -10.60
CA ILE A 135 -9.81 -13.60 -11.65
C ILE A 135 -10.66 -14.72 -11.05
N PHE A 136 -10.08 -15.50 -10.14
CA PHE A 136 -10.82 -16.58 -9.46
C PHE A 136 -12.01 -16.03 -8.66
N THR A 137 -11.82 -14.91 -7.98
CA THR A 137 -12.89 -14.19 -7.27
C THR A 137 -14.02 -13.79 -8.21
N ILE A 138 -13.71 -13.18 -9.36
CA ILE A 138 -14.72 -12.82 -10.38
C ILE A 138 -15.46 -14.06 -10.88
N TYR A 139 -14.73 -15.12 -11.23
CA TYR A 139 -15.32 -16.35 -11.75
C TYR A 139 -16.35 -16.92 -10.77
N ARG A 140 -15.98 -17.01 -9.48
CA ARG A 140 -16.86 -17.50 -8.41
C ARG A 140 -18.07 -16.60 -8.22
N ILE A 141 -17.88 -15.27 -8.24
CA ILE A 141 -18.98 -14.30 -8.14
C ILE A 141 -19.98 -14.47 -9.29
N ARG A 142 -19.50 -14.57 -10.54
CA ARG A 142 -20.36 -14.78 -11.73
C ARG A 142 -21.14 -16.08 -11.63
N LYS A 143 -20.52 -17.16 -11.13
CA LYS A 143 -21.19 -18.44 -10.90
C LYS A 143 -22.28 -18.31 -9.82
N LEU A 144 -22.00 -17.65 -8.71
CA LEU A 144 -22.96 -17.42 -7.62
C LEU A 144 -24.13 -16.53 -8.05
N LEU A 145 -23.88 -15.50 -8.86
CA LEU A 145 -24.93 -14.68 -9.47
C LEU A 145 -25.88 -15.54 -10.32
N LYS A 146 -25.32 -16.33 -11.24
CA LYS A 146 -26.09 -17.09 -12.23
C LYS A 146 -26.87 -18.24 -11.60
N VAL A 147 -26.27 -18.96 -10.64
CA VAL A 147 -26.86 -20.17 -10.05
C VAL A 147 -27.70 -19.85 -8.81
N ALA A 148 -27.20 -19.01 -7.90
CA ALA A 148 -27.83 -18.76 -6.61
C ALA A 148 -28.71 -17.50 -6.59
N LYS A 149 -28.86 -16.79 -7.73
CA LYS A 149 -29.57 -15.50 -7.86
C LYS A 149 -29.19 -14.50 -6.76
N ARG A 150 -27.95 -14.57 -6.27
CA ARG A 150 -27.47 -13.73 -5.19
C ARG A 150 -27.43 -12.28 -5.69
N LYS A 151 -27.92 -11.33 -4.89
CA LYS A 151 -27.71 -9.90 -5.18
C LYS A 151 -26.27 -9.55 -4.81
N ILE A 152 -25.49 -9.07 -5.78
CA ILE A 152 -24.18 -8.46 -5.52
C ILE A 152 -24.41 -7.12 -4.84
N HIS A 153 -23.65 -6.87 -3.79
CA HIS A 153 -23.68 -5.56 -3.15
C HIS A 153 -22.83 -4.57 -3.97
N PRO A 154 -23.28 -3.33 -4.21
CA PRO A 154 -22.51 -2.35 -4.97
C PRO A 154 -21.10 -2.08 -4.42
N SER A 155 -20.84 -2.32 -3.13
CA SER A 155 -19.49 -2.22 -2.57
C SER A 155 -18.54 -3.29 -3.12
N GLU A 156 -19.04 -4.48 -3.46
CA GLU A 156 -18.23 -5.59 -3.98
C GLU A 156 -17.69 -5.26 -5.39
N VAL A 157 -18.51 -4.63 -6.24
CA VAL A 157 -18.09 -4.13 -7.56
C VAL A 157 -17.10 -2.98 -7.44
N LYS A 158 -17.28 -2.11 -6.45
CA LYS A 158 -16.36 -1.01 -6.17
C LYS A 158 -14.98 -1.53 -5.80
N PHE A 159 -14.86 -2.45 -4.83
CA PHE A 159 -13.57 -3.01 -4.46
C PHE A 159 -12.87 -3.73 -5.62
N PHE A 160 -13.65 -4.35 -6.51
CA PHE A 160 -13.11 -4.93 -7.72
C PHE A 160 -12.54 -3.87 -8.67
N LEU A 161 -13.31 -2.82 -8.98
CA LEU A 161 -12.86 -1.73 -9.84
C LEU A 161 -11.63 -1.01 -9.27
N GLN A 162 -11.59 -0.78 -7.96
CA GLN A 162 -10.42 -0.26 -7.25
C GLN A 162 -9.18 -1.09 -7.58
N SER A 163 -9.30 -2.43 -7.48
CA SER A 163 -8.19 -3.36 -7.72
C SER A 163 -7.70 -3.32 -9.16
N CYS A 164 -8.60 -3.20 -10.13
CA CYS A 164 -8.24 -3.04 -11.54
C CYS A 164 -7.49 -1.73 -11.80
N LEU A 165 -7.90 -0.63 -11.17
CA LEU A 165 -7.21 0.66 -11.30
C LEU A 165 -5.81 0.61 -10.68
N GLN A 166 -5.67 0.05 -9.48
CA GLN A 166 -4.38 -0.13 -8.81
C GLN A 166 -3.44 -1.02 -9.64
N PHE A 167 -3.97 -2.08 -10.25
CA PHE A 167 -3.22 -2.92 -11.18
C PHE A 167 -2.75 -2.16 -12.41
N GLY A 168 -3.61 -1.36 -13.05
CA GLY A 168 -3.24 -0.55 -14.20
C GLY A 168 -2.10 0.43 -13.88
N VAL A 169 -2.19 1.09 -12.73
CA VAL A 169 -1.15 2.01 -12.21
C VAL A 169 0.20 1.28 -12.02
N PHE A 170 0.16 0.06 -11.48
CA PHE A 170 1.37 -0.74 -11.30
C PHE A 170 2.00 -1.20 -12.63
N VAL A 171 1.20 -1.59 -13.62
CA VAL A 171 1.70 -1.96 -14.95
C VAL A 171 2.37 -0.77 -15.62
N VAL A 172 1.78 0.43 -15.54
CA VAL A 172 2.40 1.66 -16.02
C VAL A 172 3.75 1.88 -15.33
N LYS A 173 3.79 1.77 -14.01
CA LYS A 173 5.01 1.93 -13.20
C LYS A 173 6.16 1.01 -13.66
N LEU A 174 5.91 -0.30 -13.78
CA LEU A 174 6.93 -1.25 -14.23
C LEU A 174 7.32 -1.05 -15.69
N THR A 175 6.35 -0.74 -16.55
CA THR A 175 6.60 -0.49 -17.98
C THR A 175 7.51 0.73 -18.14
N CYS A 176 7.21 1.81 -17.43
CA CYS A 176 8.03 3.01 -17.43
C CYS A 176 9.45 2.73 -16.92
N PHE A 177 9.59 2.00 -15.81
CA PHE A 177 10.89 1.80 -15.17
C PHE A 177 11.79 0.78 -15.85
N TYR A 178 11.27 -0.34 -16.38
CA TYR A 178 12.10 -1.41 -16.94
C TYR A 178 12.19 -1.41 -18.47
N PHE A 179 11.18 -0.89 -19.15
CA PHE A 179 11.14 -0.90 -20.62
C PHE A 179 11.37 0.50 -21.19
N ILE A 180 10.58 1.50 -20.75
CA ILE A 180 10.66 2.85 -21.33
C ILE A 180 11.98 3.53 -20.96
N SER A 181 12.41 3.46 -19.70
CA SER A 181 13.68 4.04 -19.26
C SER A 181 14.89 3.45 -20.03
N GLY A 182 14.79 2.19 -20.47
CA GLY A 182 15.85 1.48 -21.19
C GLY A 182 16.08 1.96 -22.63
N PHE A 183 15.15 2.73 -23.22
CA PHE A 183 15.36 3.36 -24.52
C PHE A 183 16.28 4.59 -24.44
N PHE A 184 16.44 5.17 -23.26
CA PHE A 184 17.31 6.33 -23.03
C PHE A 184 18.68 5.84 -22.55
N THR A 185 19.65 5.80 -23.47
CA THR A 185 20.97 5.21 -23.21
C THR A 185 22.00 6.22 -22.72
N ASP A 186 21.82 7.51 -23.02
CA ASP A 186 22.72 8.56 -22.55
C ASP A 186 22.17 9.19 -21.25
N ILE A 187 22.70 8.74 -20.12
CA ILE A 187 22.32 9.21 -18.79
C ILE A 187 22.56 10.72 -18.61
N ARG A 188 23.46 11.35 -19.38
CA ARG A 188 23.74 12.79 -19.26
C ARG A 188 22.87 13.63 -20.20
N ALA A 189 22.59 13.14 -21.40
CA ALA A 189 21.73 13.87 -22.34
C ALA A 189 20.24 13.71 -21.97
N ASP A 190 19.84 12.50 -21.58
CA ASP A 190 18.44 12.11 -21.39
C ASP A 190 18.03 12.06 -19.90
N HIS A 191 18.74 12.81 -19.05
CA HIS A 191 18.58 12.70 -17.60
C HIS A 191 17.17 13.09 -17.11
N TRP A 192 16.47 13.96 -17.84
CA TRP A 192 15.08 14.34 -17.53
C TRP A 192 14.09 13.23 -17.92
N GLU A 193 14.28 12.64 -19.09
CA GLU A 193 13.47 11.55 -19.63
C GLU A 193 13.57 10.32 -18.73
N ILE A 194 14.79 9.97 -18.32
CA ILE A 194 15.05 8.90 -17.35
C ILE A 194 14.41 9.23 -16.00
N PHE A 195 14.54 10.46 -15.51
CA PHE A 195 13.89 10.87 -14.25
C PHE A 195 12.36 10.74 -14.31
N PHE A 196 11.74 11.22 -15.38
CA PHE A 196 10.29 11.17 -15.54
C PHE A 196 9.76 9.75 -15.67
N THR A 197 10.52 8.86 -16.32
CA THR A 197 10.14 7.45 -16.53
C THR A 197 10.49 6.53 -15.35
N THR A 198 11.35 6.98 -14.44
CA THR A 198 11.75 6.23 -13.25
C THR A 198 11.19 6.88 -11.98
N SER A 199 11.95 7.75 -11.33
CA SER A 199 11.66 8.34 -10.01
C SER A 199 10.29 9.04 -9.97
N PHE A 200 9.97 9.88 -10.97
CA PHE A 200 8.71 10.63 -10.95
C PHE A 200 7.49 9.72 -11.07
N VAL A 201 7.48 8.80 -12.05
CA VAL A 201 6.38 7.84 -12.21
C VAL A 201 6.25 6.96 -10.97
N TRP A 202 7.36 6.55 -10.36
CA TRP A 202 7.32 5.78 -9.11
C TRP A 202 6.58 6.52 -7.98
N GLU A 203 6.95 7.76 -7.69
CA GLU A 203 6.30 8.54 -6.62
C GLU A 203 4.87 8.94 -6.97
N PHE A 204 4.63 9.33 -8.23
CA PHE A 204 3.31 9.77 -8.68
C PHE A 204 2.29 8.62 -8.65
N THR A 205 2.71 7.41 -9.02
CA THR A 205 1.84 6.23 -8.97
C THR A 205 1.47 5.84 -7.54
N HIS A 206 2.38 6.01 -6.57
CA HIS A 206 2.04 5.86 -5.14
C HIS A 206 1.01 6.90 -4.66
N CYS A 207 1.13 8.15 -5.12
CA CYS A 207 0.13 9.18 -4.84
C CYS A 207 -1.24 8.80 -5.42
N ILE A 208 -1.27 8.33 -6.69
CA ILE A 208 -2.50 7.85 -7.33
C ILE A 208 -3.10 6.67 -6.56
N ASP A 209 -2.29 5.71 -6.10
CA ASP A 209 -2.77 4.57 -5.33
C ASP A 209 -3.53 5.01 -4.07
N GLY A 210 -2.97 5.99 -3.33
CA GLY A 210 -3.65 6.63 -2.20
C GLY A 210 -4.94 7.34 -2.59
N LEU A 211 -4.94 8.08 -3.70
CA LEU A 211 -6.12 8.77 -4.22
C LEU A 211 -7.21 7.81 -4.69
N ILE A 212 -6.86 6.63 -5.21
CA ILE A 212 -7.81 5.57 -5.56
C ILE A 212 -8.49 5.02 -4.30
N LEU A 213 -7.79 4.89 -3.16
CA LEU A 213 -8.39 4.31 -1.96
C LEU A 213 -9.50 5.19 -1.34
N ILE A 214 -9.37 6.51 -1.43
CA ILE A 214 -10.27 7.46 -0.78
C ILE A 214 -11.73 7.32 -1.26
N PRO A 215 -12.08 7.52 -2.55
CA PRO A 215 -13.47 7.50 -2.99
C PRO A 215 -14.13 6.12 -2.82
N PHE A 216 -13.34 5.04 -2.83
CA PHE A 216 -13.84 3.69 -2.67
C PHE A 216 -14.20 3.34 -1.22
N HIS A 217 -13.52 3.94 -0.23
CA HIS A 217 -13.79 3.70 1.19
C HIS A 217 -14.52 4.86 1.91
N TYR A 218 -14.53 6.07 1.33
CA TYR A 218 -15.05 7.28 1.98
C TYR A 218 -16.51 7.15 2.41
N LYS A 219 -17.36 6.55 1.55
CA LYS A 219 -18.77 6.36 1.87
C LYS A 219 -18.98 5.39 3.04
N ASP A 220 -18.18 4.33 3.11
CA ASP A 220 -18.25 3.34 4.18
C ASP A 220 -17.71 3.92 5.50
N TYR A 221 -16.64 4.73 5.43
CA TYR A 221 -16.14 5.50 6.57
C TYR A 221 -17.18 6.47 7.13
N LEU A 222 -17.86 7.25 6.27
CA LEU A 222 -18.93 8.15 6.70
C LEU A 222 -20.09 7.41 7.34
N ASN A 223 -20.48 6.25 6.79
CA ASN A 223 -21.55 5.42 7.34
C ASN A 223 -21.18 4.84 8.71
N ALA A 224 -19.96 4.33 8.88
CA ALA A 224 -19.46 3.84 10.16
C ALA A 224 -19.41 4.97 11.21
N ARG A 225 -18.93 6.15 10.81
CA ARG A 225 -18.90 7.33 11.66
C ARG A 225 -20.31 7.77 12.09
N ARG A 226 -21.26 7.82 11.15
CA ARG A 226 -22.66 8.15 11.43
C ARG A 226 -23.33 7.11 12.34
N GLY A 227 -23.06 5.81 12.13
CA GLY A 227 -23.53 4.72 12.99
C GLY A 227 -23.01 4.84 14.43
N ASN A 228 -21.73 5.15 14.60
CA ASN A 228 -21.12 5.39 15.92
C ASN A 228 -21.71 6.63 16.63
N TYR A 229 -22.02 7.71 15.89
CA TYR A 229 -22.71 8.88 16.46
C TYR A 229 -24.15 8.55 16.89
N MET A 230 -24.89 7.83 16.06
CA MET A 230 -26.25 7.39 16.39
C MET A 230 -26.27 6.45 17.60
N GLY A 231 -25.34 5.49 17.66
CA GLY A 231 -25.19 4.59 18.82
C GLY A 231 -24.89 5.35 20.12
N LYS A 232 -24.01 6.36 20.08
CA LYS A 232 -23.76 7.24 21.23
C LYS A 232 -24.98 8.07 21.63
N SER A 233 -25.75 8.57 20.66
CA SER A 233 -26.97 9.36 20.91
C SER A 233 -28.09 8.52 21.55
N ILE A 234 -28.26 7.27 21.11
CA ILE A 234 -29.24 6.34 21.70
C ILE A 234 -28.82 5.98 23.12
N ALA A 235 -27.54 5.66 23.34
CA ALA A 235 -27.03 5.35 24.68
C ALA A 235 -27.18 6.52 25.66
N SER A 236 -26.98 7.77 25.21
CA SER A 236 -27.18 8.95 26.06
C SER A 236 -28.66 9.19 26.38
N SER A 237 -29.57 8.99 25.43
CA SER A 237 -31.02 9.15 25.66
C SER A 237 -31.54 8.09 26.64
N MET A 238 -31.08 6.83 26.53
CA MET A 238 -31.41 5.76 27.46
C MET A 238 -30.89 6.07 28.87
N ALA A 239 -29.65 6.54 29.01
CA ALA A 239 -29.09 6.92 30.30
C ALA A 239 -29.85 8.09 30.96
N GLN A 240 -30.29 9.08 30.17
CA GLN A 240 -31.08 10.20 30.66
C GLN A 240 -32.48 9.77 31.10
N ARG A 241 -33.11 8.83 30.38
CA ARG A 241 -34.40 8.25 30.75
C ARG A 241 -34.30 7.45 32.06
N SER A 242 -33.27 6.62 32.23
CA SER A 242 -33.04 5.89 33.48
C SER A 242 -32.81 6.82 34.68
N ARG A 243 -32.10 7.96 34.49
CA ARG A 243 -31.93 8.97 35.56
C ARG A 243 -33.25 9.64 35.94
N MET A 244 -34.12 9.93 34.98
CA MET A 244 -35.44 10.50 35.26
C MET A 244 -36.35 9.53 36.02
N GLU A 245 -36.34 8.25 35.65
CA GLU A 245 -37.10 7.22 36.37
C GLU A 245 -36.57 7.02 37.81
N LEU A 246 -35.24 7.04 38.00
CA LEU A 246 -34.63 6.97 39.33
C LEU A 246 -35.01 8.18 40.19
N SER A 247 -34.99 9.39 39.62
CA SER A 247 -35.39 10.62 40.31
C SER A 247 -36.87 10.61 40.72
N LYS A 248 -37.77 10.06 39.88
CA LYS A 248 -39.19 9.91 40.23
C LYS A 248 -39.40 8.94 41.38
N ALA A 249 -38.66 7.82 41.39
CA ALA A 249 -38.72 6.84 42.47
C ALA A 249 -38.19 7.39 43.80
N THR A 250 -37.19 8.29 43.77
CA THR A 250 -36.71 8.96 44.98
C THR A 250 -37.72 9.97 45.52
N ILE A 251 -38.44 10.69 44.65
CA ILE A 251 -39.45 11.68 45.05
C ILE A 251 -40.71 11.01 45.62
N SER A 252 -41.12 9.84 45.10
CA SER A 252 -42.28 9.10 45.63
C SER A 252 -42.07 8.47 47.01
N HIS A 253 -40.83 8.46 47.51
CA HIS A 253 -40.48 7.96 48.85
C HIS A 253 -40.16 9.07 49.86
N SER A 254 -40.38 10.35 49.52
CA SER A 254 -40.30 11.42 50.51
C SER A 254 -41.54 11.38 51.40
N PRO A 255 -41.42 11.15 52.72
CA PRO A 255 -42.56 11.20 53.63
C PRO A 255 -43.10 12.64 53.64
N ILE A 256 -44.41 12.77 53.43
CA ILE A 256 -45.14 14.01 53.71
C ILE A 256 -45.03 14.22 55.22
N GLY A 257 -44.20 15.20 55.62
CA GLY A 257 -44.19 15.75 56.97
C GLY A 257 -45.34 16.73 57.15
#